data_AF-A0A286EL69-F1
#
_entry.id   AF-A0A286EL69-F1
#
_cell.length_a   1.000
_cell.length_b   1.000
_cell.length_c   1.000
_cell.angle_alpha   90.00
_cell.angle_beta   90.00
_cell.angle_gamma   90.00
#
_symmetry.space_group_name_H-M   'P 1'
#
loop_
_entity.id
_entity.type
_entity.pdbx_description
1 polymer ?
#
loop_
_entity_poly.entity_id
_entity_poly.type
_entity_poly.pdbx_seq_one_letter_code
_entity_poly.pdbx_strand_id
1 'polypeptide(L)'
;MKKNELHNLIRQEIPQITYLETDSPEAAEGEFALWEVDDCTIMLDFADNKSDCHTIQAALQNVSRKITFLNDNKNAIIQTLHTEHPELSTENMRGVYVSFWIENATEVFCDLLVSSDDWAMQAAAFSLEDDNELIFNGLE
;
A
#
# COMPACT_ATOMS: atom_id res chain seq x y z
N MET A 1 18.23 -7.81 -9.69
CA MET A 1 18.17 -8.93 -8.73
C MET A 1 17.40 -10.09 -9.36
N LYS A 2 17.54 -11.36 -8.94
CA LYS A 2 16.70 -12.45 -9.48
C LYS A 2 15.31 -12.45 -8.82
N LYS A 3 14.27 -12.94 -9.51
CA LYS A 3 12.89 -13.09 -9.00
C LYS A 3 12.82 -13.71 -7.59
N ASN A 4 13.50 -14.84 -7.36
CA ASN A 4 13.49 -15.51 -6.05
C ASN A 4 14.21 -14.72 -4.95
N GLU A 5 15.23 -13.94 -5.30
CA GLU A 5 15.93 -13.07 -4.35
C GLU A 5 15.02 -11.90 -3.93
N LEU A 6 14.31 -11.30 -4.90
CA LEU A 6 13.30 -10.28 -4.63
C LEU A 6 12.17 -10.80 -3.73
N HIS A 7 11.61 -11.97 -4.09
CA HIS A 7 10.55 -12.61 -3.31
C HIS A 7 10.96 -12.81 -1.84
N ASN A 8 12.15 -13.35 -1.60
CA ASN A 8 12.63 -13.59 -0.24
C ASN A 8 12.87 -12.28 0.51
N LEU A 9 13.40 -11.26 -0.16
CA LEU A 9 13.66 -9.96 0.45
C LEU A 9 12.35 -9.25 0.84
N ILE A 10 11.34 -9.27 -0.03
CA ILE A 10 10.01 -8.72 0.28
C ILE A 10 9.43 -9.40 1.52
N ARG A 11 9.44 -10.73 1.58
CA ARG A 11 8.93 -11.47 2.75
C ARG A 11 9.69 -11.17 4.04
N GLN A 12 10.98 -10.87 3.95
CA GLN A 12 11.80 -10.52 5.12
C GLN A 12 11.46 -9.12 5.65
N GLU A 13 11.31 -8.13 4.77
CA GLU A 13 11.15 -6.73 5.15
C GLU A 13 9.68 -6.32 5.34
N ILE A 14 8.74 -7.05 4.74
CA ILE A 14 7.29 -6.82 4.84
C ILE A 14 6.59 -8.14 5.26
N PRO A 15 6.80 -8.60 6.51
CA PRO A 15 6.24 -9.87 6.99
C PRO A 15 4.70 -9.90 7.08
N GLN A 16 4.04 -8.75 6.92
CA GLN A 16 2.58 -8.63 6.88
C GLN A 16 1.97 -9.23 5.60
N ILE A 17 2.77 -9.40 4.54
CA ILE A 17 2.33 -9.99 3.28
C ILE A 17 2.16 -11.51 3.47
N THR A 18 0.92 -11.98 3.38
CA THR A 18 0.53 -13.39 3.59
C THR A 18 0.65 -14.21 2.31
N TYR A 19 0.37 -13.60 1.16
CA TYR A 19 0.54 -14.16 -0.17
C TYR A 19 1.44 -13.25 -1.02
N LEU A 20 2.37 -13.83 -1.78
CA LEU A 20 3.28 -13.04 -2.63
C LEU A 20 3.57 -13.79 -3.92
N GLU A 21 3.13 -13.22 -5.03
CA GLU A 21 3.59 -13.51 -6.37
C GLU A 21 4.62 -12.44 -6.80
N THR A 22 5.59 -12.87 -7.59
CA THR A 22 6.66 -11.98 -8.10
C THR A 22 6.74 -12.23 -9.58
N ASP A 23 5.99 -11.52 -10.39
CA ASP A 23 5.88 -11.86 -11.81
C ASP A 23 7.18 -11.60 -12.57
N SER A 24 7.87 -10.53 -12.18
CA SER A 24 9.14 -10.13 -12.76
C SER A 24 10.13 -9.70 -11.67
N PRO A 25 11.38 -9.36 -12.03
CA PRO A 25 12.30 -8.68 -11.11
C PRO A 25 11.91 -7.23 -10.76
N GLU A 26 10.88 -6.69 -11.42
CA GLU A 26 10.43 -5.29 -11.35
C GLU A 26 9.04 -5.17 -10.70
N ALA A 27 8.29 -6.26 -10.56
CA ALA A 27 6.93 -6.23 -10.04
C ALA A 27 6.67 -7.40 -9.10
N ALA A 28 5.95 -7.11 -8.02
CA ALA A 28 5.41 -8.10 -7.10
C ALA A 28 3.97 -7.76 -6.72
N GLU A 29 3.14 -8.78 -6.59
CA GLU A 29 1.75 -8.66 -6.18
C GLU A 29 1.50 -9.60 -5.01
N GLY A 30 0.67 -9.20 -4.06
CA GLY A 30 0.39 -10.02 -2.90
C GLY A 30 -0.90 -9.66 -2.19
N GLU A 31 -1.12 -10.35 -1.08
CA GLU A 31 -2.21 -10.08 -0.15
C GLU A 31 -1.60 -9.79 1.22
N PHE A 32 -2.17 -8.83 1.96
CA PHE A 32 -1.71 -8.50 3.29
C PHE A 32 -2.83 -7.99 4.19
N ALA A 33 -2.56 -7.99 5.49
CA ALA A 33 -3.46 -7.44 6.50
C ALA A 33 -3.38 -5.90 6.54
N LEU A 34 -4.47 -5.22 6.22
CA LEU A 34 -4.63 -3.78 6.53
C LEU A 34 -5.84 -3.59 7.43
N TRP A 35 -5.63 -2.90 8.56
CA TRP A 35 -6.68 -2.61 9.54
C TRP A 35 -7.41 -3.84 10.08
N GLU A 36 -6.63 -4.91 10.34
CA GLU A 36 -7.10 -6.21 10.87
C GLU A 36 -7.97 -7.03 9.89
N VAL A 37 -7.98 -6.66 8.61
CA VAL A 37 -8.65 -7.44 7.55
C VAL A 37 -7.61 -7.97 6.57
N ASP A 38 -7.61 -9.30 6.38
CA ASP A 38 -6.66 -10.03 5.53
C ASP A 38 -7.19 -10.18 4.08
N ASP A 39 -7.64 -9.09 3.46
CA ASP A 39 -8.20 -9.10 2.10
C ASP A 39 -7.71 -7.94 1.22
N CYS A 40 -6.64 -7.25 1.64
CA CYS A 40 -6.08 -6.14 0.90
C CYS A 40 -5.03 -6.62 -0.10
N THR A 41 -5.23 -6.30 -1.38
CA THR A 41 -4.21 -6.53 -2.42
C THR A 41 -3.08 -5.51 -2.30
N ILE A 42 -1.84 -5.96 -2.39
CA ILE A 42 -0.65 -5.09 -2.47
C ILE A 42 0.06 -5.27 -3.80
N MET A 43 0.45 -4.16 -4.43
CA MET A 43 1.29 -4.14 -5.62
C MET A 43 2.57 -3.36 -5.33
N LEU A 44 3.72 -3.93 -5.67
CA LEU A 44 5.03 -3.29 -5.58
C LEU A 44 5.59 -3.19 -6.99
N ASP A 45 5.74 -1.97 -7.49
CA ASP A 45 6.34 -1.70 -8.80
C ASP A 45 7.67 -0.97 -8.58
N PHE A 46 8.75 -1.58 -9.04
CA PHE A 46 10.10 -1.07 -8.91
C PHE A 46 10.51 -0.44 -10.22
N ALA A 47 10.78 0.87 -10.21
CA ALA A 47 11.29 1.57 -11.38
C ALA A 47 12.53 0.82 -11.92
N ASP A 48 12.54 0.58 -13.23
CA ASP A 48 13.46 -0.30 -13.96
C ASP A 48 14.93 0.18 -13.89
N ASN A 49 15.51 -0.01 -12.71
CA ASN A 49 16.79 0.51 -12.31
C ASN A 49 17.59 -0.63 -11.72
N LYS A 50 18.86 -0.72 -12.13
CA LYS A 50 19.86 -1.68 -11.64
C LYS A 50 20.27 -1.38 -10.19
N SER A 51 19.28 -1.22 -9.32
CA SER A 51 19.43 -0.97 -7.89
C SER A 51 20.03 -2.22 -7.25
N ASP A 52 21.10 -2.02 -6.48
CA ASP A 52 21.70 -3.11 -5.72
C ASP A 52 20.76 -3.59 -4.60
N CYS A 53 21.10 -4.73 -4.00
CA CYS A 53 20.27 -5.35 -2.95
C CYS A 53 20.03 -4.42 -1.76
N HIS A 54 21.00 -3.57 -1.40
CA HIS A 54 20.88 -2.66 -0.27
C HIS A 54 19.86 -1.54 -0.54
N THR A 55 19.85 -1.02 -1.77
CA THR A 55 18.89 0.01 -2.21
C THR A 55 17.47 -0.52 -2.18
N ILE A 56 17.26 -1.75 -2.67
CA ILE A 56 15.94 -2.40 -2.67
C ILE A 56 15.50 -2.74 -1.23
N GLN A 57 16.42 -3.22 -0.38
CA GLN A 57 16.12 -3.47 1.02
C GLN A 57 15.68 -2.18 1.73
N ALA A 58 16.40 -1.07 1.55
CA ALA A 58 16.05 0.21 2.15
C ALA A 58 14.70 0.74 1.63
N ALA A 59 14.39 0.53 0.35
CA ALA A 59 13.08 0.88 -0.20
C ALA A 59 11.96 0.04 0.42
N LEU A 60 12.15 -1.27 0.58
CA LEU A 60 11.18 -2.16 1.23
C LEU A 60 10.97 -1.81 2.71
N GLN A 61 12.02 -1.37 3.41
CA GLN A 61 11.89 -0.81 4.77
C GLN A 61 11.07 0.48 4.78
N ASN A 62 11.13 1.29 3.72
CA ASN A 62 10.27 2.45 3.57
C ASN A 62 8.81 2.05 3.32
N VAL A 63 8.57 1.08 2.43
CA VAL A 63 7.24 0.49 2.22
C VAL A 63 6.65 -0.04 3.54
N SER A 64 7.43 -0.81 4.30
CA SER A 64 7.01 -1.34 5.61
C SER A 64 6.64 -0.24 6.62
N ARG A 65 7.38 0.88 6.61
CA ARG A 65 7.06 2.08 7.42
C ARG A 65 5.77 2.75 6.94
N LYS A 66 5.54 2.88 5.64
CA LYS A 66 4.30 3.44 5.07
C LYS A 66 3.08 2.58 5.37
N ILE A 67 3.19 1.24 5.26
CA ILE A 67 2.14 0.31 5.69
C ILE A 67 1.83 0.49 7.18
N THR A 68 2.85 0.64 8.02
CA THR A 68 2.67 0.94 9.45
C THR A 68 1.92 2.26 9.65
N PHE A 69 2.32 3.30 8.92
CA PHE A 69 1.66 4.61 8.95
C PHE A 69 0.18 4.50 8.57
N LEU A 70 -0.17 3.77 7.50
CA LEU A 70 -1.56 3.56 7.09
C LEU A 70 -2.37 2.85 8.18
N ASN A 71 -1.77 1.86 8.87
CA ASN A 71 -2.43 1.18 9.99
C ASN A 71 -2.68 2.12 11.18
N ASP A 72 -1.66 2.88 11.58
CA ASP A 72 -1.73 3.80 12.71
C ASP A 72 -2.70 4.97 12.45
N ASN A 73 -2.88 5.35 11.19
CA ASN A 73 -3.68 6.50 10.77
C ASN A 73 -5.07 6.12 10.19
N LYS A 74 -5.56 4.89 10.41
CA LYS A 74 -6.92 4.47 10.00
C LYS A 74 -7.98 5.51 10.33
N ASN A 75 -7.98 6.01 11.58
CA ASN A 75 -8.98 6.96 12.05
C ASN A 75 -8.89 8.32 11.35
N ALA A 76 -7.68 8.76 10.97
CA ALA A 76 -7.50 10.01 10.23
C ALA A 76 -8.06 9.87 8.81
N ILE A 77 -7.80 8.74 8.14
CA ILE A 77 -8.36 8.42 6.81
C ILE A 77 -9.90 8.41 6.87
N ILE A 78 -10.48 7.75 7.86
CA ILE A 78 -11.94 7.75 8.10
C ILE A 78 -12.48 9.17 8.31
N GLN A 79 -11.79 10.00 9.10
CA GLN A 79 -12.21 11.37 9.37
C GLN A 79 -12.16 12.26 8.13
N THR A 80 -11.11 12.13 7.30
CA THR A 80 -11.02 12.83 6.02
C THR A 80 -12.19 12.45 5.13
N LEU A 81 -12.48 11.15 4.99
CA LEU A 81 -13.60 10.71 4.18
C LEU A 81 -14.95 11.20 4.72
N HIS A 82 -15.17 11.14 6.03
CA HIS A 82 -16.41 11.63 6.63
C HIS A 82 -16.59 13.16 6.48
N THR A 83 -15.48 13.90 6.38
CA THR A 83 -15.51 15.35 6.16
C THR A 83 -15.89 15.69 4.72
N GLU A 84 -15.32 14.98 3.75
CA GLU A 84 -15.56 15.21 2.32
C GLU A 84 -16.89 14.59 1.86
N HIS A 85 -17.27 13.45 2.44
CA HIS A 85 -18.43 12.63 2.10
C HIS A 85 -19.18 12.16 3.35
N PRO A 86 -19.86 13.06 4.08
CA PRO A 86 -20.57 12.74 5.32
C PRO A 86 -21.73 11.75 5.13
N GLU A 87 -22.22 11.59 3.90
CA GLU A 87 -23.26 10.63 3.52
C GLU A 87 -22.78 9.18 3.49
N LEU A 88 -21.48 8.93 3.38
CA LEU A 88 -20.92 7.58 3.32
C LEU A 88 -20.79 7.00 4.74
N SER A 89 -21.37 5.81 4.93
CA SER A 89 -21.12 5.01 6.13
C SER A 89 -19.67 4.55 6.13
N THR A 90 -18.93 4.85 7.19
CA THR A 90 -17.57 4.33 7.38
C THR A 90 -17.56 3.04 8.23
N GLU A 91 -18.73 2.48 8.54
CA GLU A 91 -18.82 1.17 9.16
C GLU A 91 -18.25 0.11 8.21
N ASN A 92 -17.48 -0.83 8.76
CA ASN A 92 -16.81 -1.91 8.02
C ASN A 92 -15.90 -1.46 6.87
N MET A 93 -15.45 -0.20 6.89
CA MET A 93 -14.47 0.31 5.92
C MET A 93 -13.17 -0.51 6.01
N ARG A 94 -12.67 -0.92 4.85
CA ARG A 94 -11.44 -1.70 4.69
C ARG A 94 -10.60 -1.17 3.54
N GLY A 95 -9.29 -1.37 3.60
CA GLY A 95 -8.43 -1.15 2.45
C GLY A 95 -8.58 -2.32 1.49
N VAL A 96 -8.88 -2.04 0.23
CA VAL A 96 -9.06 -3.09 -0.78
C VAL A 96 -7.82 -3.23 -1.67
N TYR A 97 -7.04 -2.16 -1.80
CA TYR A 97 -5.86 -2.14 -2.65
C TYR A 97 -4.84 -1.13 -2.15
N VAL A 98 -3.56 -1.50 -2.17
CA VAL A 98 -2.44 -0.59 -1.96
C VAL A 98 -1.38 -0.82 -3.04
N SER A 99 -0.98 0.22 -3.75
CA SER A 99 0.14 0.15 -4.70
C SER A 99 1.29 1.04 -4.27
N PHE A 100 2.50 0.51 -4.37
CA PHE A 100 3.73 1.25 -4.15
C PHE A 100 4.51 1.38 -5.46
N TRP A 101 4.74 2.62 -5.89
CA TRP A 101 5.71 2.94 -6.93
C TRP A 101 7.04 3.30 -6.29
N ILE A 102 8.07 2.49 -6.54
CA ILE A 102 9.35 2.52 -5.86
C ILE A 102 10.43 2.95 -6.84
N GLU A 103 10.84 4.21 -6.78
CA GLU A 103 11.93 4.70 -7.63
C GLU A 103 13.30 4.40 -7.01
N ASN A 104 13.40 4.58 -5.70
CA ASN A 104 14.59 4.26 -4.90
C ASN A 104 14.24 4.14 -3.41
N ALA A 105 15.25 4.19 -2.54
CA ALA A 105 15.08 4.02 -1.10
C ALA A 105 14.25 5.12 -0.42
N THR A 106 14.25 6.33 -0.98
CA THR A 106 13.57 7.51 -0.40
C THR A 106 12.30 7.89 -1.15
N GLU A 107 12.29 7.74 -2.47
CA GLU A 107 11.15 8.06 -3.34
C GLU A 107 10.27 6.81 -3.48
N VAL A 108 9.25 6.74 -2.61
CA VAL A 108 8.32 5.61 -2.49
C VAL A 108 6.90 6.18 -2.37
N PHE A 109 6.19 6.18 -3.49
CA PHE A 109 4.83 6.68 -3.57
C PHE A 109 3.85 5.56 -3.29
N CYS A 110 2.76 5.88 -2.61
CA CYS A 110 1.77 4.90 -2.18
C CYS A 110 0.38 5.39 -2.53
N ASP A 111 -0.37 4.61 -3.29
CA ASP A 111 -1.81 4.81 -3.48
C ASP A 111 -2.57 3.76 -2.69
N LEU A 112 -3.67 4.18 -2.10
CA LEU A 112 -4.56 3.37 -1.27
C LEU A 112 -5.99 3.54 -1.79
N LEU A 113 -6.67 2.42 -2.02
CA LEU A 113 -8.11 2.38 -2.20
C LEU A 113 -8.77 1.78 -0.98
N VAL A 114 -9.78 2.47 -0.47
CA VAL A 114 -10.62 2.01 0.63
C VAL A 114 -12.05 1.85 0.14
N SER A 115 -12.75 0.85 0.66
CA SER A 115 -14.15 0.62 0.31
C SER A 115 -14.95 0.13 1.52
N SER A 116 -16.27 0.15 1.38
CA SER A 116 -17.21 -0.48 2.29
C SER A 116 -18.30 -1.19 1.47
N ASP A 117 -18.89 -2.24 2.04
CA ASP A 117 -19.96 -3.00 1.40
C ASP A 117 -21.19 -2.13 1.08
N ASP A 118 -21.35 -1.02 1.80
CA ASP A 118 -22.45 -0.07 1.64
C ASP A 118 -22.26 0.91 0.47
N TRP A 119 -21.07 0.97 -0.14
CA TRP A 119 -20.73 1.98 -1.16
C TRP A 119 -21.00 1.54 -2.60
N ALA A 120 -21.76 0.45 -2.81
CA ALA A 120 -22.19 0.00 -4.13
C ALA A 120 -21.05 -0.14 -5.17
N MET A 121 -19.91 -0.70 -4.74
CA MET A 121 -18.66 -0.86 -5.52
C MET A 121 -17.80 0.40 -5.69
N GLN A 122 -18.17 1.53 -5.08
CA GLN A 122 -17.29 2.70 -5.07
C GLN A 122 -16.09 2.48 -4.13
N ALA A 123 -14.97 3.12 -4.46
CA ALA A 123 -13.80 3.19 -3.60
C ALA A 123 -13.40 4.65 -3.38
N ALA A 124 -12.86 4.96 -2.20
CA ALA A 124 -12.23 6.23 -1.93
C ALA A 124 -10.71 6.08 -2.14
N ALA A 125 -10.15 6.95 -2.98
CA ALA A 125 -8.75 6.94 -3.35
C ALA A 125 -7.95 7.93 -2.49
N PHE A 126 -6.80 7.47 -2.00
CA PHE A 126 -5.85 8.26 -1.24
C PHE A 126 -4.44 8.07 -1.80
N SER A 127 -3.63 9.12 -1.78
CA SER A 127 -2.19 9.03 -2.00
C SER A 127 -1.44 9.37 -0.72
N LEU A 128 -0.31 8.70 -0.49
CA LEU A 128 0.60 8.94 0.61
C LEU A 128 1.98 9.29 0.05
N GLU A 129 2.28 10.59 0.08
CA GLU A 129 3.50 11.18 -0.45
C GLU A 129 4.73 10.79 0.39
N ASP A 130 5.93 11.09 -0.10
CA ASP A 130 7.20 10.72 0.54
C ASP A 130 7.36 11.18 1.99
N ASP A 131 6.78 12.33 2.35
CA ASP A 131 6.78 12.89 3.71
C ASP A 131 5.63 12.37 4.60
N ASN A 132 4.86 11.41 4.10
CA ASN A 132 3.61 10.89 4.67
C ASN A 132 2.45 11.91 4.70
N GLU A 133 2.47 12.93 3.85
CA GLU A 133 1.26 13.69 3.56
C GLU A 133 0.22 12.78 2.92
N LEU A 134 -0.95 12.67 3.56
CA LEU A 134 -2.07 11.90 3.08
C LEU A 134 -3.02 12.82 2.31
N ILE A 135 -3.22 12.53 1.03
CA ILE A 135 -4.06 13.29 0.11
C ILE A 135 -5.29 12.44 -0.24
N PHE A 136 -6.48 13.03 -0.14
CA PHE A 136 -7.71 12.42 -0.66
C PHE A 136 -7.91 12.82 -2.12
N ASN A 137 -8.04 11.84 -3.00
CA ASN A 137 -8.12 12.03 -4.45
C ASN A 137 -9.56 11.99 -4.97
N GLY A 138 -10.51 11.52 -4.17
CA GLY A 138 -11.93 11.42 -4.54
C GLY A 138 -12.48 10.01 -4.45
N LEU A 139 -13.69 9.85 -4.97
CA LEU A 139 -14.36 8.55 -5.13
C LEU A 139 -14.18 8.05 -6.57
N GLU A 140 -13.95 6.74 -6.71
CA GLU A 140 -13.85 5.98 -7.97
C GLU A 140 -15.03 5.02 -8.12
#